data_AF-A0A956WNQ4-F1
#
_entry.id   AF-A0A956WNQ4-F1
#
_cell.length_a   1.000
_cell.length_b   1.000
_cell.length_c   1.000
_cell.angle_alpha   90.00
_cell.angle_beta   90.00
_cell.angle_gamma   90.00
#
_symmetry.space_group_name_H-M   'P 1'
#
loop_
_entity.id
_entity.type
_entity.pdbx_description
1 polymer ?
#
loop_
_entity_poly.entity_id
_entity_poly.type
_entity_poly.pdbx_seq_one_letter_code
_entity_poly.pdbx_strand_id
1 'polypeptide(L)' 'MTQARATRSVLATPGSNLRMIEKALASEADVVMIDLEDAVAP' A
#
# COMPACT_ATOMS: atom_id res chain seq x y z
N MET A 1 19.68 0.43 20.39
CA MET A 1 18.44 -0.19 19.86
C MET A 1 17.86 0.76 18.85
N THR A 2 17.76 0.38 17.59
CA THR A 2 17.17 1.25 16.55
C THR A 2 15.69 1.37 16.88
N GLN A 3 15.23 2.59 17.19
CA GLN A 3 13.83 2.85 17.47
C GLN A 3 13.03 2.55 16.20
N ALA A 4 12.08 1.61 16.27
CA ALA A 4 11.19 1.33 15.15
C ALA A 4 10.45 2.63 14.80
N ARG A 5 10.55 3.07 13.54
CA ARG A 5 9.78 4.22 13.07
C ARG A 5 8.30 3.82 13.06
N ALA A 6 7.44 4.65 13.64
CA ALA A 6 6.01 4.42 13.59
C ALA A 6 5.52 4.55 12.14
N THR A 7 4.82 3.55 11.65
CA THR A 7 4.11 3.59 10.36
C THR A 7 2.83 4.40 10.55
N ARG A 8 2.83 5.67 10.14
CA ARG A 8 1.71 6.60 10.35
C ARG A 8 0.60 6.42 9.34
N SER A 9 0.94 5.89 8.16
CA SER A 9 0.00 5.65 7.07
C SER A 9 0.29 4.33 6.36
N VAL A 10 -0.78 3.58 6.10
CA VAL A 10 -0.77 2.38 5.25
C VAL A 10 -1.79 2.60 4.15
N LEU A 11 -1.33 2.66 2.91
CA LEU A 11 -2.18 2.82 1.74
C LEU A 11 -2.43 1.45 1.09
N ALA A 12 -3.65 0.95 1.25
CA ALA A 12 -4.09 -0.28 0.59
C ALA A 12 -4.42 0.00 -0.89
N THR A 13 -3.97 -0.89 -1.79
CA THR A 13 -4.26 -0.83 -3.23
C THR A 13 -4.65 -2.20 -3.76
N PRO A 14 -5.65 -2.31 -4.65
CA PRO A 14 -6.03 -3.59 -5.22
C PRO A 14 -4.93 -4.14 -6.14
N GLY A 15 -4.53 -5.39 -5.91
CA GLY A 15 -3.47 -6.08 -6.66
C GLY A 15 -3.77 -6.25 -8.15
N SER A 16 -5.04 -6.14 -8.54
CA SER A 16 -5.49 -6.21 -9.94
C SER A 16 -5.30 -4.90 -10.73
N ASN A 17 -4.93 -3.79 -10.08
CA ASN A 17 -4.80 -2.48 -10.75
C ASN A 17 -3.39 -1.89 -10.64
N LEU A 18 -2.54 -2.25 -11.59
CA LEU A 18 -1.14 -1.78 -11.67
C LEU A 18 -1.01 -0.25 -11.66
N ARG A 19 -1.93 0.47 -12.33
CA ARG A 19 -1.92 1.95 -12.35
C ARG A 19 -2.14 2.56 -10.96
N MET A 20 -2.95 1.93 -10.11
CA MET A 20 -3.14 2.38 -8.73
C MET A 20 -1.93 2.09 -7.87
N ILE A 21 -1.30 0.92 -8.05
CA ILE A 21 -0.05 0.55 -7.36
C ILE A 21 1.06 1.55 -7.70
N GLU A 22 1.26 1.87 -8.98
CA GLU A 22 2.25 2.87 -9.43
C GLU A 22 2.05 4.23 -8.76
N LYS A 23 0.80 4.69 -8.66
CA LYS A 23 0.47 5.95 -7.97
C LYS A 23 0.68 5.88 -6.46
N ALA A 24 0.40 4.73 -5.84
CA ALA A 24 0.63 4.54 -4.42
C ALA A 24 2.12 4.53 -4.07
N LEU A 25 2.95 3.91 -4.92
CA LEU A 25 4.41 3.96 -4.79
C LEU A 25 4.98 5.38 -4.94
N ALA A 26 4.31 6.25 -5.70
CA ALA A 26 4.68 7.66 -5.84
C ALA A 26 4.07 8.58 -4.76
N SER A 27 3.38 8.03 -3.76
CA SER A 27 2.72 8.80 -2.70
C SER A 27 3.60 8.99 -1.46
N GLU A 28 3.16 9.86 -0.55
CA GLU A 28 3.81 10.07 0.77
C GLU A 28 3.40 9.02 1.83
N ALA A 29 2.80 7.90 1.42
CA ALA A 29 2.43 6.83 2.34
C ALA A 29 3.68 6.14 2.90
N ASP A 30 3.69 5.85 4.20
CA ASP A 30 4.83 5.18 4.83
C ASP A 30 4.94 3.71 4.35
N VAL A 31 3.80 3.06 4.07
CA VAL A 31 3.70 1.72 3.51
C VAL A 31 2.59 1.65 2.45
N VAL A 32 2.87 0.94 1.36
CA VAL A 32 1.87 0.53 0.37
C VAL A 32 1.57 -0.96 0.60
N MET A 33 0.31 -1.29 0.86
CA MET A 33 -0.18 -2.65 0.98
C MET A 33 -0.87 -3.06 -0.32
N ILE A 34 -0.36 -4.09 -0.97
CA ILE A 34 -0.99 -4.66 -2.17
C ILE A 34 -1.98 -5.72 -1.70
N ASP A 35 -3.26 -5.41 -1.86
CA ASP A 35 -4.36 -6.25 -1.43
C ASP A 35 -4.73 -7.28 -2.49
N LEU A 36 -4.78 -8.55 -2.09
CA LEU A 36 -5.19 -9.68 -2.92
C LEU A 36 -6.51 -10.30 -2.44
N GLU A 37 -7.15 -9.71 -1.42
CA GLU A 37 -8.38 -10.18 -0.80
C GLU A 37 -9.58 -9.37 -1.33
N ASP A 38 -10.23 -8.56 -0.50
CA ASP A 38 -11.56 -8.02 -0.75
C ASP A 38 -11.60 -6.84 -1.73
N ALA A 39 -10.47 -6.18 -1.97
CA ALA A 39 -10.37 -5.16 -3.01
C ALA A 39 -10.19 -5.73 -4.44
N VAL A 40 -10.08 -7.05 -4.59
CA VAL A 40 -9.92 -7.71 -5.90
C VAL A 40 -11.16 -8.56 -6.23
N ALA A 41 -11.72 -8.39 -7.43
CA ALA A 41 -12.83 -9.23 -7.89
C ALA A 41 -12.37 -10.68 -8.09
N PRO A 42 -13.22 -11.70 -7.79
CA PRO A 42 -12.88 -13.12 -7.93
C PRO A 42 -12.49 -13.56 -9.35
#